data_AF-A0A1Q6XLF5-F1
#
_entry.id   AF-A0A1Q6XLF5-F1
#
_cell.length_a   1.000
_cell.length_b   1.000
_cell.length_c   1.000
_cell.angle_alpha   90.00
_cell.angle_beta   90.00
_cell.angle_gamma   90.00
#
_symmetry.space_group_name_H-M   'P 1'
#
loop_
_entity.id
_entity.type
_entity.pdbx_description
1 polymer ?
#
loop_
_entity_poly.entity_id
_entity_poly.type
_entity_poly.pdbx_seq_one_letter_code
_entity_poly.pdbx_strand_id
1 'polypeptide(L)'
;MSAWGFTSALLLVGSTIVSAASPPEPSPTPPAQIVITSESLVFRDHDNTAHFTGTVVMTKGDFVMHADQMVVHFDGTSTAPSAQKSGKTGTSSSPVATDLPTFANRTVSLIDATGNVIIQRGDKRATSKKAVYHQRDETLVLTGDPEAWEEGYRVTGTKMTMFLREDRSIVEGGSRVVINEREPKPR
;
A
#
# COMPACT_ATOMS: atom_id res chain seq x y z
N MET A 1 -57.98 -12.09 62.31
CA MET A 1 -58.06 -11.71 60.89
C MET A 1 -56.81 -12.24 60.23
N SER A 2 -57.00 -13.18 59.30
CA SER A 2 -56.12 -14.32 59.06
C SER A 2 -54.85 -14.01 58.27
N ALA A 3 -53.86 -14.86 58.55
CA ALA A 3 -52.45 -14.80 58.18
C ALA A 3 -52.18 -15.17 56.71
N TRP A 4 -51.03 -14.67 56.25
CA TRP A 4 -50.31 -15.03 55.03
C TRP A 4 -50.07 -16.54 54.90
N GLY A 5 -50.27 -17.07 53.68
CA GLY A 5 -49.80 -18.39 53.27
C GLY A 5 -49.05 -18.28 51.93
N PHE A 6 -47.74 -18.55 51.98
CA PHE A 6 -46.85 -18.79 50.84
C PHE A 6 -47.13 -20.17 50.24
N THR A 7 -47.04 -20.33 48.91
CA THR A 7 -46.56 -21.57 48.27
C THR A 7 -45.97 -21.33 46.87
N SER A 8 -44.86 -22.01 46.64
CA SER A 8 -43.92 -22.03 45.51
C SER A 8 -44.49 -22.30 44.11
N ALA A 9 -43.74 -21.85 43.09
CA ALA A 9 -43.29 -22.72 42.01
C ALA A 9 -42.03 -22.14 41.33
N LEU A 10 -40.88 -22.66 41.74
CA LEU A 10 -39.57 -22.49 41.11
C LEU A 10 -39.49 -23.43 39.91
N LEU A 11 -39.33 -22.92 38.70
CA LEU A 11 -39.01 -23.71 37.51
C LEU A 11 -37.77 -23.10 36.84
N LEU A 12 -36.62 -23.65 37.22
CA LEU A 12 -35.31 -23.41 36.62
C LEU A 12 -35.25 -24.18 35.30
N VAL A 13 -35.42 -23.50 34.17
CA VAL A 13 -35.05 -24.04 32.86
C VAL A 13 -33.59 -23.70 32.61
N GLY A 14 -32.71 -24.69 32.79
CA GLY A 14 -31.29 -24.57 32.50
C GLY A 14 -31.07 -24.42 30.99
N SER A 15 -30.69 -23.23 30.55
CA SER A 15 -30.12 -23.02 29.22
C SER A 15 -28.62 -23.30 29.28
N THR A 16 -28.18 -24.38 28.65
CA THR A 16 -26.77 -24.62 28.36
C THR A 16 -26.33 -23.61 27.31
N ILE A 17 -25.57 -22.60 27.71
CA ILE A 17 -24.81 -21.77 26.79
C ILE A 17 -23.74 -22.65 26.12
N VAL A 18 -23.96 -23.01 24.85
CA VAL A 18 -22.86 -23.43 23.99
C VAL A 18 -21.95 -22.23 23.84
N SER A 19 -20.79 -22.27 24.50
CA SER A 19 -19.71 -21.32 24.26
C SER A 19 -19.17 -21.60 22.85
N ALA A 20 -19.72 -20.91 21.85
CA ALA A 20 -19.07 -20.80 20.56
C ALA A 20 -17.76 -20.04 20.80
N ALA A 21 -16.62 -20.70 20.61
CA ALA A 21 -15.34 -20.03 20.54
C ALA A 21 -15.46 -18.91 19.50
N SER A 22 -15.28 -17.66 19.93
CA SER A 22 -15.21 -16.53 19.01
C SER A 22 -14.21 -16.86 17.90
N PRO A 23 -14.53 -16.60 16.62
CA PRO A 23 -13.56 -16.70 15.54
C PRO A 23 -12.29 -15.93 15.93
N PRO A 24 -11.08 -16.42 15.59
CA PRO A 24 -9.87 -15.66 15.84
C PRO A 24 -10.03 -14.28 15.20
N GLU A 25 -9.94 -13.22 16.02
CA GLU A 25 -10.00 -11.84 15.55
C GLU A 25 -8.95 -11.66 14.44
N PRO A 26 -9.31 -11.06 13.29
CA PRO A 26 -8.31 -10.74 12.28
C PRO A 26 -7.26 -9.83 12.92
N SER A 27 -6.01 -10.27 12.90
CA SER A 27 -4.89 -9.49 13.43
C SER A 27 -4.92 -8.09 12.82
N PRO A 28 -4.58 -7.03 13.58
CA PRO A 28 -4.58 -5.68 13.05
C PRO A 28 -3.69 -5.64 11.80
N THR A 29 -4.31 -5.45 10.63
CA THR A 29 -3.59 -5.32 9.37
C THR A 29 -2.58 -4.20 9.54
N PRO A 30 -1.27 -4.46 9.45
CA PRO A 30 -0.29 -3.40 9.55
C PRO A 30 -0.61 -2.34 8.49
N PRO A 31 -0.48 -1.04 8.81
CA PRO A 31 -0.70 0.02 7.83
C PRO A 31 0.08 -0.31 6.57
N ALA A 32 -0.56 -0.15 5.40
CA ALA A 32 0.01 -0.56 4.12
C ALA A 32 1.38 0.09 3.89
N GLN A 33 2.44 -0.66 4.23
CA GLN A 33 3.82 -0.23 4.07
C GLN A 33 4.23 -0.41 2.62
N ILE A 34 5.06 0.50 2.13
CA ILE A 34 5.69 0.36 0.81
C ILE A 34 6.85 -0.62 0.97
N VAL A 35 6.78 -1.75 0.29
CA VAL A 35 7.89 -2.71 0.20
C VAL A 35 8.36 -2.73 -1.25
N ILE A 36 9.68 -2.61 -1.46
CA ILE A 36 10.28 -2.66 -2.80
C ILE A 36 11.35 -3.76 -2.79
N THR A 37 11.24 -4.71 -3.70
CA THR A 37 12.17 -5.83 -3.88
C THR A 37 12.82 -5.74 -5.26
N SER A 38 14.14 -5.91 -5.34
CA SER A 38 14.90 -5.87 -6.59
C SER A 38 16.16 -6.73 -6.50
N GLU A 39 16.85 -6.91 -7.62
CA GLU A 39 18.15 -7.60 -7.69
C GLU A 39 19.29 -6.70 -7.20
N SER A 40 19.26 -5.41 -7.54
CA SER A 40 20.26 -4.44 -7.13
C SER A 40 19.60 -3.18 -6.59
N LEU A 41 20.25 -2.61 -5.58
CA LEU A 41 19.88 -1.37 -4.93
C LEU A 41 21.13 -0.50 -4.79
N VAL A 42 21.10 0.67 -5.42
CA VAL A 42 22.13 1.70 -5.28
C VAL A 42 21.51 2.90 -4.59
N PHE A 43 22.09 3.27 -3.45
CA PHE A 43 21.69 4.46 -2.73
C PHE A 43 22.54 5.65 -3.12
N ARG A 44 21.89 6.79 -3.38
CA ARG A 44 22.55 8.06 -3.68
C ARG A 44 22.16 9.07 -2.63
N ASP A 45 22.98 9.16 -1.59
CA ASP A 45 22.76 10.07 -0.47
C ASP A 45 22.65 11.54 -0.91
N HIS A 46 23.51 11.98 -1.82
CA HIS A 46 23.53 13.36 -2.30
C HIS A 46 22.24 13.77 -3.03
N ASP A 47 21.58 12.83 -3.71
CA ASP A 47 20.34 13.04 -4.44
C ASP A 47 19.10 12.73 -3.58
N ASN A 48 19.29 12.14 -2.39
CA ASN A 48 18.25 11.53 -1.58
C ASN A 48 17.38 10.53 -2.38
N THR A 49 18.04 9.71 -3.21
CA THR A 49 17.38 8.71 -4.05
C THR A 49 17.89 7.29 -3.81
N ALA A 50 17.00 6.32 -4.04
CA ALA A 50 17.34 4.91 -4.11
C ALA A 50 17.00 4.37 -5.50
N HIS A 51 17.99 3.82 -6.19
CA HIS A 51 17.86 3.23 -7.51
C HIS A 51 17.78 1.71 -7.40
N PHE A 52 16.61 1.16 -7.71
CA PHE A 52 16.33 -0.26 -7.74
C PHE A 52 16.38 -0.72 -9.20
N THR A 53 17.12 -1.79 -9.49
CA THR A 53 17.27 -2.33 -10.85
C THR A 53 17.27 -3.85 -10.82
N GLY A 54 16.84 -4.45 -11.94
CA GLY A 54 16.68 -5.90 -12.07
C GLY A 54 15.40 -6.36 -11.37
N THR A 55 14.42 -6.72 -12.19
CA THR A 55 13.09 -7.22 -11.80
C THR A 55 12.56 -6.58 -10.50
N VAL A 56 12.09 -5.34 -10.59
CA VAL A 56 11.66 -4.57 -9.43
C VAL A 56 10.17 -4.77 -9.17
N VAL A 57 9.82 -5.07 -7.92
CA VAL A 57 8.43 -5.20 -7.47
C VAL A 57 8.20 -4.29 -6.28
N MET A 58 7.25 -3.37 -6.41
CA MET A 58 6.72 -2.55 -5.32
C MET A 58 5.37 -3.10 -4.89
N THR A 59 5.15 -3.24 -3.58
CA THR A 59 3.86 -3.59 -2.99
C THR A 59 3.44 -2.56 -1.93
N LYS A 60 2.15 -2.22 -1.90
CA LYS A 60 1.53 -1.37 -0.88
C LYS A 60 0.07 -1.78 -0.71
N GLY A 61 -0.23 -2.57 0.33
CA GLY A 61 -1.57 -3.13 0.50
C GLY A 61 -1.92 -4.10 -0.64
N ASP A 62 -2.99 -3.81 -1.37
CA ASP A 62 -3.46 -4.57 -2.56
C ASP A 62 -2.84 -4.08 -3.88
N PHE A 63 -2.08 -2.99 -3.84
CA PHE A 63 -1.39 -2.43 -5.00
C PHE A 63 -0.03 -3.09 -5.20
N VAL A 64 0.18 -3.63 -6.41
CA VAL A 64 1.45 -4.22 -6.84
C VAL A 64 1.89 -3.56 -8.14
N MET A 65 3.14 -3.11 -8.21
CA MET A 65 3.75 -2.53 -9.40
C MET A 65 5.06 -3.26 -9.72
N HIS A 66 5.17 -3.77 -10.94
CA HIS A 66 6.39 -4.35 -11.49
C HIS A 66 7.03 -3.38 -12.47
N ALA A 67 8.36 -3.35 -12.53
CA ALA A 67 9.12 -2.61 -13.53
C ALA A 67 10.54 -3.18 -13.67
N ASP A 68 11.24 -2.82 -14.74
CA ASP A 68 12.65 -3.15 -14.90
C ASP A 68 13.53 -2.33 -13.94
N GLN A 69 13.13 -1.09 -13.66
CA GLN A 69 13.81 -0.16 -12.76
C GLN A 69 12.82 0.72 -11.99
N MET A 70 13.16 1.05 -10.74
CA MET A 70 12.46 2.07 -9.96
C MET A 70 13.45 3.02 -9.29
N VAL A 71 13.16 4.31 -9.31
CA VAL A 71 13.89 5.34 -8.58
C VAL A 71 12.97 5.93 -7.53
N VAL A 72 13.31 5.72 -6.27
CA VAL A 72 12.58 6.26 -5.13
C VAL A 72 13.23 7.55 -4.69
N HIS A 73 12.45 8.62 -4.63
CA HIS A 73 12.83 9.90 -4.07
C HIS A 73 12.28 10.02 -2.67
N PHE A 74 13.14 10.35 -1.71
CA PHE A 74 12.74 10.58 -0.33
C PHE A 74 12.62 12.08 -0.04
N ASP A 75 11.75 12.43 0.91
CA ASP A 75 11.75 13.75 1.53
C ASP A 75 12.90 13.81 2.54
N GLY A 76 13.69 14.90 2.53
CA GLY A 76 14.85 15.09 3.42
C GLY A 76 14.50 15.34 4.89
N THR A 77 13.22 15.27 5.27
CA THR A 77 12.76 15.48 6.63
C THR A 77 12.76 14.15 7.39
N SER A 78 13.87 13.87 8.07
CA SER A 78 13.91 12.85 9.13
C SER A 78 12.95 13.26 10.26
N THR A 79 11.68 12.87 10.18
CA THR A 79 10.74 13.00 11.30
C THR A 79 10.99 11.86 12.29
N ALA A 80 12.07 11.98 13.06
CA ALA A 80 12.10 11.40 14.40
C ALA A 80 11.31 12.34 15.32
N PRO A 81 10.54 11.83 16.31
CA PRO A 81 9.91 12.68 17.30
C PRO A 81 11.01 13.45 18.05
N SER A 82 11.09 14.75 17.78
CA SER A 82 11.90 15.70 18.52
C SER A 82 11.31 15.87 19.92
N ALA A 83 11.92 15.21 20.91
CA ALA A 83 11.86 15.63 22.30
C ALA A 83 13.24 16.18 22.71
N GLN A 84 13.43 17.49 22.55
CA GLN A 84 14.41 18.29 23.32
C GLN A 84 13.95 18.26 24.81
N LYS A 85 14.79 18.18 25.86
CA LYS A 85 15.99 18.99 26.14
C LYS A 85 16.71 18.51 27.43
N SER A 86 18.03 18.71 27.45
CA SER A 86 18.95 18.96 28.59
C SER A 86 19.30 17.86 29.60
N GLY A 87 20.57 17.44 29.56
CA GLY A 87 21.32 17.15 30.78
C GLY A 87 22.52 16.20 30.63
N LYS A 88 23.72 16.80 30.65
CA LYS A 88 24.99 16.27 31.20
C LYS A 88 26.07 15.77 30.23
N THR A 89 27.11 16.58 30.21
CA THR A 89 28.55 16.40 29.92
C THR A 89 29.09 14.97 29.99
N GLY A 90 29.93 14.60 29.02
CA GLY A 90 31.04 13.67 29.26
C GLY A 90 31.31 12.66 28.16
N THR A 91 32.47 12.84 27.51
CA THR A 91 33.36 11.76 27.07
C THR A 91 33.00 11.02 25.78
N SER A 92 33.65 11.50 24.72
CA SER A 92 34.11 10.76 23.54
C SER A 92 34.42 9.29 23.80
N SER A 93 33.71 8.41 23.10
CA SER A 93 34.25 7.13 22.63
C SER A 93 33.68 6.82 21.24
N SER A 94 34.55 7.02 20.25
CA SER A 94 34.55 6.53 18.86
C SER A 94 33.30 6.67 17.97
N PRO A 95 33.38 7.41 16.85
CA PRO A 95 32.41 7.31 15.77
C PRO A 95 32.74 6.06 14.96
N VAL A 96 32.34 4.88 15.44
CA VAL A 96 32.30 3.68 14.60
C VAL A 96 30.91 3.06 14.74
N ALA A 97 29.96 3.69 14.06
CA ALA A 97 28.76 3.05 13.55
C ALA A 97 28.58 3.62 12.13
N THR A 98 29.37 3.13 11.19
CA THR A 98 28.88 2.25 10.12
C THR A 98 28.29 3.07 8.98
N ASP A 99 29.07 3.24 7.91
CA ASP A 99 28.68 3.80 6.60
C ASP A 99 27.64 2.92 5.86
N LEU A 100 26.61 2.45 6.57
CA LEU A 100 25.46 1.78 5.97
C LEU A 100 24.33 2.80 5.81
N PRO A 101 23.73 2.92 4.60
CA PRO A 101 22.63 3.83 4.36
C PRO A 101 21.43 3.47 5.26
N THR A 102 21.03 4.41 6.12
CA THR A 102 19.90 4.21 7.05
C THR A 102 18.58 4.61 6.35
N PHE A 103 17.77 3.62 5.98
CA PHE A 103 16.43 3.81 5.40
C PHE A 103 15.36 4.21 6.44
N ALA A 104 15.61 3.95 7.73
CA ALA A 104 14.58 3.91 8.77
C ALA A 104 13.85 5.24 9.06
N ASN A 105 14.41 6.38 8.64
CA ASN A 105 13.84 7.70 8.94
C ASN A 105 13.42 8.51 7.69
N ARG A 106 13.45 7.90 6.50
CA ARG A 106 13.18 8.64 5.25
C ARG A 106 11.76 8.37 4.76
N THR A 107 11.01 9.43 4.53
CA THR A 107 9.65 9.35 3.98
C THR A 107 9.73 9.31 2.46
N VAL A 108 9.04 8.36 1.83
CA VAL A 108 8.94 8.29 0.38
C VAL A 108 8.08 9.45 -0.13
N SER A 109 8.58 10.17 -1.13
CA SER A 109 7.89 11.31 -1.76
C SER A 109 7.33 10.91 -3.12
N LEU A 110 8.18 10.32 -3.96
CA LEU A 110 7.90 9.98 -5.35
C LEU A 110 8.62 8.69 -5.74
N ILE A 111 8.00 7.88 -6.61
CA ILE A 111 8.62 6.69 -7.20
C ILE A 111 8.47 6.77 -8.72
N ASP A 112 9.59 6.86 -9.43
CA ASP A 112 9.66 6.75 -10.89
C ASP A 112 9.91 5.29 -11.26
N ALA A 113 8.96 4.64 -11.92
CA ALA A 113 9.09 3.28 -12.44
C ALA A 113 9.20 3.30 -13.97
N THR A 114 10.18 2.58 -14.52
CA THR A 114 10.46 2.57 -15.96
C THR A 114 10.80 1.18 -16.46
N GLY A 115 10.36 0.87 -17.68
CA GLY A 115 10.60 -0.41 -18.33
C GLY A 115 9.57 -1.46 -17.90
N ASN A 116 8.83 -1.99 -18.87
CA ASN A 116 7.80 -3.03 -18.70
C ASN A 116 6.93 -2.83 -17.45
N VAL A 117 6.35 -1.63 -17.28
CA VAL A 117 5.58 -1.33 -16.08
C VAL A 117 4.27 -2.09 -16.13
N ILE A 118 4.01 -2.89 -15.10
CA ILE A 118 2.77 -3.65 -14.92
C ILE A 118 2.22 -3.33 -13.53
N ILE A 119 0.97 -2.92 -13.46
CA ILE A 119 0.28 -2.58 -12.22
C ILE A 119 -0.89 -3.52 -12.04
N GLN A 120 -1.09 -3.98 -10.81
CA GLN A 120 -2.22 -4.80 -10.42
C GLN A 120 -2.81 -4.27 -9.12
N ARG A 121 -4.15 -4.16 -9.08
CA ARG A 121 -4.91 -3.81 -7.88
C ARG A 121 -6.25 -4.55 -7.91
N GLY A 122 -6.41 -5.54 -7.05
CA GLY A 122 -7.53 -6.48 -7.15
C GLY A 122 -7.56 -7.13 -8.54
N ASP A 123 -8.68 -6.98 -9.25
CA ASP A 123 -8.88 -7.48 -10.61
C ASP A 123 -8.47 -6.48 -11.70
N LYS A 124 -8.21 -5.22 -11.34
CA LYS A 124 -7.75 -4.18 -12.26
C LYS A 124 -6.28 -4.38 -12.58
N ARG A 125 -5.93 -4.29 -13.86
CA ARG A 125 -4.56 -4.34 -14.36
C ARG A 125 -4.27 -3.13 -15.24
N ALA A 126 -3.03 -2.66 -15.22
CA ALA A 126 -2.56 -1.65 -16.16
C ALA A 126 -1.12 -1.89 -16.59
N THR A 127 -0.77 -1.41 -17.78
CA THR A 127 0.59 -1.47 -18.33
C THR A 127 0.99 -0.13 -18.93
N SER A 128 2.29 0.18 -18.89
CA SER A 128 2.86 1.35 -19.54
C SER A 128 4.39 1.22 -19.69
N LYS A 129 5.03 2.13 -20.43
CA LYS A 129 6.51 2.24 -20.46
C LYS A 129 7.07 2.91 -19.20
N LYS A 130 6.34 3.87 -18.65
CA LYS A 130 6.71 4.62 -17.43
C LYS A 130 5.51 4.82 -16.53
N ALA A 131 5.73 4.77 -15.23
CA ALA A 131 4.79 5.20 -14.21
C ALA A 131 5.48 6.11 -13.19
N VAL A 132 4.76 7.11 -12.69
CA VAL A 132 5.21 7.98 -11.61
C VAL A 132 4.18 7.92 -10.49
N TYR A 133 4.59 7.44 -9.32
CA TYR A 133 3.75 7.37 -8.13
C TYR A 133 4.09 8.50 -7.17
N HIS A 134 3.11 9.32 -6.85
CA HIS A 134 3.21 10.38 -5.85
C HIS A 134 2.62 9.89 -4.53
N GLN A 135 3.45 9.73 -3.50
CA GLN A 135 3.00 9.16 -2.22
C GLN A 135 2.09 10.12 -1.44
N ARG A 136 2.28 11.43 -1.58
CA ARG A 136 1.55 12.45 -0.81
C ARG A 136 0.04 12.47 -1.10
N ASP A 137 -0.33 12.41 -2.38
CA ASP A 137 -1.72 12.42 -2.84
C ASP A 137 -2.20 11.05 -3.33
N GLU A 138 -1.31 10.06 -3.36
CA GLU A 138 -1.50 8.72 -3.92
C GLU A 138 -2.00 8.75 -5.37
N THR A 139 -1.36 9.61 -6.17
CA THR A 139 -1.60 9.71 -7.61
C THR A 139 -0.59 8.87 -8.38
N LEU A 140 -1.05 8.13 -9.38
CA LEU A 140 -0.23 7.35 -10.30
C LEU A 140 -0.39 7.87 -11.72
N VAL A 141 0.70 8.32 -12.34
CA VAL A 141 0.71 8.84 -13.71
C VAL A 141 1.42 7.86 -14.63
N LEU A 142 0.68 7.28 -15.57
CA LEU A 142 1.15 6.31 -16.56
C LEU A 142 1.37 6.99 -17.91
N THR A 143 2.53 6.75 -18.52
CA THR A 143 2.91 7.34 -19.81
C THR A 143 3.65 6.34 -20.70
N GLY A 144 3.68 6.63 -22.00
CA GLY A 144 4.27 5.76 -23.01
C GLY A 144 3.38 4.55 -23.25
N ASP A 145 2.25 4.81 -23.90
CA ASP A 145 1.23 3.82 -24.29
C ASP A 145 0.54 3.12 -23.11
N PRO A 146 -0.05 3.88 -22.16
CA PRO A 146 -0.78 3.30 -21.05
C PRO A 146 -2.04 2.55 -21.52
N GLU A 147 -2.23 1.39 -20.92
CA GLU A 147 -3.38 0.54 -21.13
C GLU A 147 -3.85 -0.04 -19.80
N ALA A 148 -5.14 0.09 -19.47
CA ALA A 148 -5.75 -0.53 -18.30
C ALA A 148 -6.91 -1.44 -18.70
N TRP A 149 -7.09 -2.53 -17.98
CA TRP A 149 -8.19 -3.47 -18.21
C TRP A 149 -8.66 -4.15 -16.93
N GLU A 150 -9.90 -4.58 -16.97
CA GLU A 150 -10.58 -5.38 -15.95
C GLU A 150 -11.54 -6.34 -16.67
N GLU A 151 -12.23 -7.20 -15.93
CA GLU A 151 -13.32 -8.01 -16.48
C GLU A 151 -14.39 -7.11 -17.14
N GLY A 152 -14.46 -7.16 -18.47
CA GLY A 152 -15.48 -6.48 -19.25
C GLY A 152 -15.10 -5.11 -19.82
N TYR A 153 -13.91 -4.57 -19.53
CA TYR A 153 -13.47 -3.35 -20.23
C TYR A 153 -11.95 -3.22 -20.38
N ARG A 154 -11.55 -2.47 -21.41
CA ARG A 154 -10.16 -2.10 -21.72
C ARG A 154 -10.09 -0.64 -22.13
N VAL A 155 -9.11 0.10 -21.61
CA VAL A 155 -8.92 1.53 -21.86
C VAL A 155 -7.48 1.80 -22.26
N THR A 156 -7.27 2.54 -23.34
CA THR A 156 -5.95 2.98 -23.81
C THR A 156 -5.90 4.49 -23.98
N GLY A 157 -4.72 5.09 -23.86
CA GLY A 157 -4.50 6.51 -24.16
C GLY A 157 -3.02 6.83 -24.30
N THR A 158 -2.67 8.13 -24.32
CA THR A 158 -1.27 8.58 -24.31
C THR A 158 -0.76 8.81 -22.89
N LYS A 159 -1.67 9.22 -22.00
CA LYS A 159 -1.42 9.42 -20.57
C LYS A 159 -2.63 8.99 -19.76
N MET A 160 -2.40 8.29 -18.66
CA MET A 160 -3.45 7.88 -17.72
C MET A 160 -3.06 8.30 -16.32
N THR A 161 -3.94 9.01 -15.63
CA THR A 161 -3.74 9.44 -14.24
C THR A 161 -4.75 8.73 -13.36
N MET A 162 -4.29 7.97 -12.38
CA MET A 162 -5.12 7.26 -11.41
C MET A 162 -5.00 7.94 -10.04
N PHE A 163 -6.11 8.31 -9.44
CA PHE A 163 -6.21 8.86 -8.09
C PHE A 163 -6.63 7.75 -7.15
N LEU A 164 -5.65 7.09 -6.49
CA LEU A 164 -5.91 5.84 -5.77
C LEU A 164 -6.85 6.04 -4.56
N ARG A 165 -6.79 7.22 -3.91
CA ARG A 165 -7.68 7.60 -2.79
C ARG A 165 -9.13 7.81 -3.21
N GLU A 166 -9.34 8.21 -4.46
CA GLU A 166 -10.66 8.60 -4.98
C GLU A 166 -11.28 7.50 -5.83
N ASP A 167 -10.56 6.38 -6.05
CA ASP A 167 -10.89 5.35 -7.05
C ASP A 167 -11.28 5.93 -8.41
N ARG A 168 -10.61 7.02 -8.81
CA ARG A 168 -10.89 7.78 -10.03
C ARG A 168 -9.72 7.67 -10.99
N SER A 169 -9.99 7.63 -12.29
CA SER A 169 -8.97 7.67 -13.33
C SER A 169 -9.34 8.64 -14.45
N ILE A 170 -8.33 9.31 -15.02
CA ILE A 170 -8.45 10.21 -16.17
C ILE A 170 -7.53 9.70 -17.27
N VAL A 171 -8.04 9.59 -18.49
CA VAL A 171 -7.28 9.14 -19.66
C VAL A 171 -7.29 10.23 -20.71
N GLU A 172 -6.09 10.64 -21.13
CA GLU A 172 -5.88 11.75 -22.07
C GLU A 172 -5.11 11.28 -23.32
N GLY A 173 -5.32 12.00 -24.42
CA GLY A 173 -4.63 11.78 -25.69
C GLY A 173 -5.11 10.52 -26.41
N GLY A 174 -6.16 10.65 -27.22
CA GLY A 174 -6.70 9.55 -28.03
C GLY A 174 -7.31 8.42 -27.20
N SER A 175 -8.02 8.77 -26.12
CA SER A 175 -8.67 7.78 -25.25
C SER A 175 -9.59 6.85 -26.04
N ARG A 176 -9.39 5.54 -25.88
CA ARG A 176 -10.23 4.51 -26.50
C ARG A 176 -10.66 3.52 -25.43
N VAL A 177 -11.96 3.31 -25.33
CA VAL A 177 -12.59 2.37 -24.41
C VAL A 177 -13.25 1.26 -25.22
N VAL A 178 -12.96 0.01 -24.87
CA VAL A 178 -13.66 -1.17 -25.38
C VAL A 178 -14.40 -1.80 -24.21
N ILE A 179 -15.70 -1.98 -24.35
CA ILE A 179 -16.55 -2.67 -23.38
C ILE A 179 -16.88 -4.03 -23.99
N ASN A 180 -16.53 -5.09 -23.28
CA ASN A 180 -16.87 -6.46 -23.65
C ASN A 180 -18.10 -6.86 -22.84
N GLU A 181 -19.19 -7.19 -23.52
CA GLU A 181 -20.33 -7.85 -22.88
C GLU A 181 -19.85 -9.19 -22.32
N ARG A 182 -20.01 -9.41 -21.01
CA ARG A 182 -19.75 -10.73 -20.44
C ARG A 182 -20.73 -11.71 -21.08
N GLU A 183 -20.25 -12.75 -21.75
CA GLU A 183 -21.11 -13.89 -22.02
C GLU A 183 -21.55 -14.48 -20.66
N PRO A 184 -22.85 -14.63 -20.40
CA PRO A 184 -23.30 -15.29 -19.18
C PRO A 184 -22.77 -16.72 -19.18
N LYS A 185 -21.93 -17.05 -18.19
CA LYS A 185 -21.40 -18.41 -18.00
C LYS A 185 -22.59 -19.38 -17.96
N PRO A 186 -22.66 -20.40 -18.85
CA PRO A 186 -23.75 -21.37 -18.80
C PRO A 186 -23.70 -22.09 -17.44
N ARG A 187 -24.88 -22.21 -16.82
CA ARG A 187 -25.08 -22.86 -15.52
C ARG A 187 -24.79 -24.36 -15.58
#